data_AF-A0A150J5B9-F1
#
_entry.id   AF-A0A150J5B9-F1
#
_cell.length_a   1.000
_cell.length_b   1.000
_cell.length_c   1.000
_cell.angle_alpha   90.00
_cell.angle_beta   90.00
_cell.angle_gamma   90.00
#
_symmetry.space_group_name_H-M   'P 1'
#
loop_
_entity.id
_entity.type
_entity.pdbx_description
1 polymer ?
#
loop_
_entity_poly.entity_id
_entity_poly.type
_entity_poly.pdbx_seq_one_letter_code
_entity_poly.pdbx_strand_id
1 'polypeptide(L)'
;MSQRARNISQIEKYDYMRLNEMNPFIYASLLAFSYYIFFIGINYLIFKNNDYKTPLIGAITFAMAYLILKRFMKIRIEKKIKK
;
A
#
# COMPACT_ATOMS: atom_id res chain seq x y z
N MET A 1 7.55 -1.84 37.57
CA MET A 1 6.52 -1.34 36.62
C MET A 1 5.43 -2.40 36.44
N SER A 2 4.16 -2.02 36.67
CA SER A 2 2.99 -2.90 36.50
C SER A 2 2.81 -3.34 35.04
N GLN A 3 2.39 -4.58 34.80
CA GLN A 3 2.03 -5.10 33.46
C GLN A 3 0.98 -4.22 32.76
N ARG A 4 0.11 -3.56 33.53
CA ARG A 4 -0.93 -2.65 33.02
C ARG A 4 -0.34 -1.40 32.36
N ALA A 5 0.70 -0.82 32.95
CA ALA A 5 1.39 0.34 32.39
C ALA A 5 2.16 0.00 31.09
N ARG A 6 2.72 -1.22 31.01
CA ARG A 6 3.37 -1.71 29.78
C ARG A 6 2.37 -1.87 28.64
N ASN A 7 1.19 -2.41 28.89
CA ASN A 7 0.14 -2.56 27.87
C ASN A 7 -0.38 -1.20 27.35
N ILE A 8 -0.60 -0.22 28.23
CA ILE A 8 -1.06 1.11 27.82
C ILE A 8 -0.02 1.81 26.93
N SER A 9 1.26 1.73 27.31
CA SER A 9 2.36 2.31 26.51
C SER A 9 2.52 1.65 25.13
N GLN A 10 2.22 0.35 25.02
CA GLN A 10 2.26 -0.36 23.74
C GLN A 10 1.10 0.07 22.86
N ILE A 11 -0.11 0.18 23.41
CA ILE A 11 -1.31 0.61 22.68
C ILE A 11 -1.12 2.03 22.13
N GLU A 12 -0.63 2.97 22.95
CA GLU A 12 -0.32 4.33 22.49
C GLU A 12 0.75 4.34 21.40
N LYS A 13 1.81 3.53 21.51
CA LYS A 13 2.83 3.40 20.45
C LYS A 13 2.24 2.88 19.14
N TYR A 14 1.33 1.92 19.20
CA TYR A 14 0.63 1.40 18.03
C TYR A 14 -0.29 2.45 17.40
N ASP A 15 -1.03 3.21 18.19
CA ASP A 15 -1.90 4.28 17.67
C ASP A 15 -1.11 5.45 17.09
N TYR A 16 0.01 5.85 17.71
CA TYR A 16 0.91 6.86 17.16
C TYR A 16 1.55 6.42 15.82
N MET A 17 1.99 5.16 15.71
CA MET A 17 2.49 4.63 14.44
C MET A 17 1.39 4.58 13.37
N ARG A 18 0.16 4.27 13.75
CA ARG A 18 -0.99 4.14 12.84
C ARG A 18 -1.54 5.48 12.37
N LEU A 19 -1.43 6.54 13.17
CA LEU A 19 -1.76 7.93 12.79
C LEU A 19 -0.76 8.52 11.80
N ASN A 20 0.50 8.10 11.85
CA ASN A 20 1.55 8.53 10.92
C ASN A 20 1.65 7.65 9.66
N GLU A 21 0.76 6.66 9.50
CA GLU A 21 0.64 5.89 8.25
C GLU A 21 0.00 6.77 7.18
N MET A 22 0.83 7.20 6.23
CA MET A 22 0.38 7.91 5.02
C MET A 22 -0.85 7.22 4.42
N ASN A 23 -1.88 8.01 4.08
CA ASN A 23 -3.18 7.48 3.67
C ASN A 23 -2.99 6.36 2.63
N PRO A 24 -3.53 5.14 2.88
CA PRO A 24 -3.39 4.00 1.98
C PRO A 24 -3.71 4.32 0.52
N PHE A 25 -4.69 5.18 0.30
CA PHE A 25 -5.10 5.61 -1.03
C PHE A 25 -4.07 6.52 -1.68
N ILE A 26 -3.47 7.44 -0.92
CA ILE A 26 -2.41 8.33 -1.42
C ILE A 26 -1.19 7.49 -1.78
N TYR A 27 -0.78 6.56 -0.91
CA TYR A 27 0.34 5.67 -1.20
C TYR A 27 0.07 4.80 -2.44
N ALA A 28 -1.12 4.20 -2.52
CA ALA A 28 -1.52 3.40 -3.69
C ALA A 28 -1.53 4.24 -4.98
N SER A 29 -2.01 5.48 -4.92
CA SER A 29 -2.06 6.39 -6.06
C SER A 29 -0.66 6.79 -6.51
N LEU A 30 0.24 7.13 -5.57
CA LEU A 30 1.63 7.46 -5.86
C LEU A 30 2.35 6.27 -6.51
N LEU A 31 2.11 5.06 -5.98
CA LEU A 31 2.71 3.82 -6.48
C LEU A 31 2.20 3.50 -7.90
N ALA A 32 0.89 3.60 -8.13
CA ALA A 32 0.29 3.37 -9.44
C ALA A 32 0.77 4.39 -10.49
N PHE A 33 0.93 5.66 -10.09
CA PHE A 33 1.46 6.71 -10.96
C PHE A 33 2.93 6.45 -11.32
N SER A 34 3.74 6.04 -10.34
CA SER A 34 5.14 5.67 -10.59
C SER A 34 5.27 4.48 -11.54
N TYR A 35 4.42 3.47 -11.38
CA TYR A 35 4.35 2.31 -12.27
C TYR A 35 3.98 2.74 -13.70
N TYR A 36 2.96 3.59 -13.84
CA TYR A 36 2.49 4.07 -15.13
C TYR A 36 3.59 4.82 -15.90
N ILE A 37 4.27 5.77 -15.25
CA ILE A 37 5.37 6.54 -15.88
C ILE A 37 6.50 5.61 -16.31
N PHE A 38 6.91 4.70 -15.44
CA PHE A 38 8.00 3.77 -15.73
C PHE A 38 7.67 2.86 -16.92
N PHE A 39 6.46 2.32 -16.95
CA PHE A 39 6.04 1.38 -17.99
C PHE A 39 5.77 2.06 -19.33
N ILE A 40 5.26 3.30 -19.33
CA ILE A 40 5.20 4.13 -20.55
C ILE A 40 6.60 4.45 -21.05
N GLY A 41 7.51 4.86 -20.17
CA GLY A 41 8.90 5.14 -20.54
C GLY A 41 9.55 3.93 -21.22
N ILE A 42 9.35 2.73 -20.66
CA ILE A 42 9.83 1.47 -21.25
C ILE A 42 9.16 1.19 -22.60
N ASN A 43 7.84 1.28 -22.71
CA ASN A 43 7.14 1.02 -23.97
C ASN A 43 7.57 1.99 -25.09
N TYR A 44 7.74 3.25 -24.74
CA TYR A 44 8.15 4.29 -25.68
C TYR A 44 9.62 4.16 -26.08
N LEU A 45 10.54 3.95 -25.13
CA LEU A 45 11.98 3.90 -25.40
C LEU A 45 12.43 2.57 -26.00
N ILE A 46 11.95 1.44 -25.48
CA ILE A 46 12.43 0.10 -25.85
C ILE A 46 11.65 -0.44 -27.04
N PHE A 47 10.33 -0.39 -26.96
CA PHE A 47 9.46 -1.00 -27.97
C PHE A 47 9.05 -0.03 -29.08
N LYS A 48 9.39 1.27 -28.96
CA LYS A 48 8.90 2.36 -29.83
C LYS A 48 7.38 2.30 -30.02
N ASN A 49 6.68 1.77 -29.03
CA ASN A 49 5.25 1.56 -29.07
C ASN A 49 4.57 2.68 -28.29
N ASN A 50 3.62 3.35 -28.94
CA ASN A 50 2.87 4.47 -28.36
C ASN A 50 1.61 3.99 -27.63
N ASP A 51 1.52 2.70 -27.30
CA ASP A 51 0.37 2.15 -26.61
C ASP A 51 0.39 2.54 -25.12
N TYR A 52 -0.39 3.57 -24.80
CA TYR A 52 -0.63 4.05 -23.44
C TYR A 52 -1.74 3.28 -22.72
N LYS A 53 -2.52 2.46 -23.44
CA LYS A 53 -3.67 1.74 -22.85
C LYS A 53 -3.20 0.57 -21.97
N THR A 54 -2.20 -0.19 -22.42
CA THR A 54 -1.67 -1.33 -21.64
C THR A 54 -1.04 -0.89 -20.31
N PRO A 55 -0.18 0.14 -20.26
CA PRO A 55 0.33 0.68 -18.99
C PRO A 55 -0.78 1.19 -18.07
N LEU A 56 -1.82 1.83 -18.63
CA LEU A 56 -2.94 2.37 -17.86
C LEU A 56 -3.73 1.25 -17.17
N ILE A 57 -4.08 0.19 -17.91
CA ILE A 57 -4.78 -0.98 -17.36
C ILE A 57 -3.91 -1.63 -16.27
N GLY A 58 -2.62 -1.81 -16.52
CA GLY A 58 -1.68 -2.36 -15.54
C GLY A 58 -1.62 -1.55 -14.24
N ALA A 59 -1.56 -0.22 -14.33
CA ALA A 59 -1.54 0.66 -13.16
C ALA A 59 -2.83 0.55 -12.33
N ILE A 60 -4.00 0.47 -12.98
CA ILE A 60 -5.30 0.27 -12.31
C ILE A 60 -5.34 -1.08 -11.61
N THR A 61 -4.98 -2.16 -12.30
CA THR A 61 -4.93 -3.52 -11.73
C THR A 61 -3.99 -3.58 -10.52
N PHE A 62 -2.83 -2.95 -10.62
CA PHE A 62 -1.84 -2.92 -9.54
C PHE A 62 -2.36 -2.16 -8.31
N ALA A 63 -3.01 -1.01 -8.50
CA ALA A 63 -3.64 -0.26 -7.42
C ALA A 63 -4.70 -1.08 -6.68
N MET A 64 -5.57 -1.78 -7.43
CA MET A 64 -6.59 -2.65 -6.83
C MET A 64 -5.96 -3.81 -6.05
N ALA A 65 -4.95 -4.47 -6.63
CA ALA A 65 -4.25 -5.58 -5.98
C ALA A 65 -3.60 -5.14 -4.65
N TYR A 66 -2.97 -3.96 -4.64
CA TYR A 66 -2.38 -3.39 -3.43
C TYR A 66 -3.42 -3.18 -2.32
N LEU A 67 -4.57 -2.58 -2.63
CA LEU A 67 -5.63 -2.34 -1.65
C LEU A 67 -6.21 -3.64 -1.09
N ILE A 68 -6.40 -4.65 -1.94
CA ILE A 68 -6.89 -5.97 -1.53
C ILE A 68 -5.88 -6.64 -0.61
N LEU A 69 -4.60 -6.66 -0.99
CA LEU A 69 -3.53 -7.26 -0.20
C LEU A 69 -3.38 -6.56 1.16
N LYS A 70 -3.41 -5.23 1.19
CA LYS A 70 -3.36 -4.44 2.42
C LYS A 70 -4.52 -4.77 3.36
N ARG A 71 -5.74 -4.89 2.82
CA ARG A 71 -6.93 -5.26 3.61
C ARG A 71 -6.81 -6.69 4.16
N PHE A 72 -6.31 -7.62 3.36
CA PHE A 72 -6.12 -9.01 3.78
C PHE A 72 -5.05 -9.15 4.87
N MET A 73 -3.92 -8.45 4.73
CA MET A 73 -2.86 -8.40 5.76
C MET A 73 -3.39 -7.83 7.07
N LYS A 74 -4.16 -6.74 7.02
CA LYS A 74 -4.77 -6.15 8.23
C LYS A 74 -5.66 -7.14 8.97
N ILE A 75 -6.54 -7.86 8.25
CA ILE A 75 -7.42 -8.88 8.83
C ILE A 75 -6.61 -10.02 9.46
N ARG A 76 -5.54 -10.47 8.79
CA ARG A 76 -4.65 -11.54 9.31
C ARG A 76 -3.96 -11.11 10.61
N ILE A 77 -3.49 -9.87 10.69
CA ILE A 77 -2.82 -9.32 11.88
C ILE A 77 -3.82 -9.20 13.03
N GLU A 78 -5.02 -8.64 12.78
CA GLU A 78 -6.08 -8.54 13.80
C GLU A 78 -6.49 -9.92 14.35
N LYS A 79 -6.59 -10.95 13.49
CA LYS A 79 -6.85 -12.33 13.92
C LYS A 79 -5.71 -12.95 14.75
N LYS A 80 -4.46 -12.56 14.51
CA LYS A 80 -3.28 -13.03 15.28
C LYS A 80 -3.18 -12.38 16.65
N ILE A 81 -3.57 -11.11 16.79
CA ILE A 81 -3.47 -10.36 18.05
C ILE A 81 -4.62 -10.70 19.02
N LYS A 82 -5.80 -11.08 18.50
CA LYS A 82 -6.96 -11.48 19.33
C LYS A 82 -6.93 -12.94 19.84
N LYS A 83 -5.89 -13.71 19.53
CA LYS A 83 -5.74 -15.11 19.96
C LYS A 83 -4.56 -15.22 20.93
#